data_AF-A0A395Y967-F1
#
_entry.id   AF-A0A395Y967-F1
#
_cell.length_a   1.000
_cell.length_b   1.000
_cell.length_c   1.000
_cell.angle_alpha   90.00
_cell.angle_beta   90.00
_cell.angle_gamma   90.00
#
_symmetry.space_group_name_H-M   'P 1'
#
loop_
_entity.id
_entity.type
_entity.pdbx_description
1 polymer ?
#
loop_
_entity_poly.entity_id
_entity_poly.type
_entity_poly.pdbx_seq_one_letter_code
_entity_poly.pdbx_strand_id
1 'polypeptide(L)' 'MELYYAPMEGITGYLHRNVSRAVFPDIDKYMTPFIAANQKGKLSTKEKNDILPDHNKGMYVIPQM' A
#
# COMPACT_ATOMS: atom_id res chain seq x y z
N MET A 1 -17.80 -11.46 -4.87
CA MET A 1 -16.95 -10.73 -5.83
C MET A 1 -15.83 -10.12 -5.01
N GLU A 2 -14.58 -10.29 -5.42
CA GLU A 2 -13.45 -9.70 -4.68
C GLU A 2 -12.99 -8.41 -5.38
N LEU A 3 -12.82 -7.34 -4.63
CA LEU A 3 -12.38 -6.02 -5.09
C LEU A 3 -10.96 -5.73 -4.63
N TYR A 4 -10.10 -5.44 -5.61
CA TYR A 4 -8.68 -5.21 -5.41
C TYR A 4 -8.32 -3.78 -5.79
N TYR A 5 -7.70 -3.05 -4.86
CA TYR A 5 -7.26 -1.68 -5.11
C TYR A 5 -5.88 -1.68 -5.76
N ALA A 6 -5.86 -1.35 -7.05
CA ALA A 6 -4.65 -1.40 -7.88
C ALA A 6 -3.56 -0.43 -7.39
N PRO A 7 -2.27 -0.79 -7.54
CA PRO A 7 -1.18 0.11 -7.23
C PRO A 7 -0.97 1.11 -8.37
N MET A 8 -0.82 2.38 -8.02
CA MET A 8 -0.46 3.45 -8.95
C MET A 8 0.69 4.26 -8.34
N GLU A 9 1.86 4.15 -8.94
CA GLU A 9 3.09 4.78 -8.44
C GLU A 9 2.91 6.29 -8.30
N GLY A 10 3.31 6.83 -7.15
CA GLY A 10 3.13 8.26 -6.83
C GLY A 10 1.71 8.69 -6.43
N ILE A 11 0.70 7.81 -6.54
CA ILE A 11 -0.69 8.12 -6.19
C ILE A 11 -1.13 7.31 -4.95
N THR A 12 -1.07 5.98 -5.03
CA THR A 12 -1.70 5.10 -4.04
C THR A 12 -0.79 4.81 -2.85
N GLY A 13 -0.11 5.83 -2.29
CA GLY A 13 0.65 5.70 -1.04
C GLY A 13 -0.24 5.46 0.19
N TYR A 14 0.35 5.15 1.35
CA TYR A 14 -0.42 4.78 2.55
C TYR A 14 -1.48 5.81 2.96
N LEU A 15 -1.22 7.11 2.84
CA LEU A 15 -2.22 8.16 3.12
C LEU A 15 -3.43 8.03 2.20
N HIS A 16 -3.20 7.86 0.89
CA HIS A 16 -4.27 7.68 -0.09
C HIS A 16 -5.07 6.41 0.18
N ARG A 17 -4.39 5.30 0.49
CA ARG A 17 -5.06 4.01 0.81
C ARG A 17 -5.93 4.12 2.06
N ASN A 18 -5.46 4.82 3.11
CA ASN A 18 -6.25 5.06 4.32
C ASN A 18 -7.53 5.87 4.02
N VAL A 19 -7.42 6.93 3.21
CA VAL A 19 -8.60 7.71 2.77
C VAL A 19 -9.52 6.83 1.93
N SER A 20 -8.98 6.05 1.00
CA SER A 20 -9.75 5.12 0.17
C SER A 20 -10.50 4.10 1.03
N ARG A 21 -9.91 3.56 2.11
CA ARG A 21 -10.58 2.63 3.04
C ARG A 21 -11.70 3.26 3.83
N ALA A 22 -11.57 4.55 4.18
CA ALA A 22 -12.60 5.30 4.87
C ALA A 22 -13.81 5.59 3.95
N VAL A 23 -13.55 5.83 2.65
CA VAL A 23 -14.60 6.17 1.67
C VAL A 23 -15.21 4.92 1.01
N PHE A 24 -14.40 3.90 0.75
CA PHE A 24 -14.76 2.66 0.07
C PHE A 24 -14.45 1.45 0.97
N PRO A 25 -15.32 1.17 1.96
CA PRO A 25 -15.05 0.14 2.95
C PRO A 25 -15.14 -1.29 2.40
N ASP A 26 -15.71 -1.47 1.21
CA ASP A 26 -15.97 -2.78 0.57
C ASP A 26 -14.77 -3.31 -0.24
N ILE A 27 -13.64 -2.62 -0.25
CA ILE A 27 -12.40 -3.09 -0.89
C ILE A 27 -11.76 -4.17 -0.01
N ASP A 28 -11.53 -5.35 -0.58
CA ASP A 28 -10.98 -6.49 0.14
C ASP A 28 -9.47 -6.36 0.37
N LYS A 29 -8.73 -5.91 -0.65
CA LYS A 29 -7.26 -5.90 -0.63
C LYS A 29 -6.68 -4.66 -1.30
N TYR A 30 -5.58 -4.17 -0.74
CA TYR A 30 -4.87 -3.00 -1.25
C TYR A 30 -3.44 -3.32 -1.61
N MET A 31 -2.97 -2.83 -2.75
CA MET A 31 -1.61 -3.07 -3.22
C MET A 31 -0.76 -1.83 -2.98
N THR A 32 0.47 -2.00 -2.49
CA THR A 32 1.41 -0.89 -2.35
C THR A 32 1.98 -0.47 -3.71
N PRO A 33 2.47 0.77 -3.85
CA PRO A 33 3.40 1.12 -4.92
C PRO A 33 4.61 0.18 -4.95
N PHE A 34 5.32 0.18 -6.08
CA PHE A 34 6.39 -0.77 -6.36
C PHE A 34 7.56 -0.60 -5.39
N ILE A 35 8.00 -1.70 -4.78
CA ILE A 35 9.16 -1.74 -3.90
C ILE A 35 10.35 -2.27 -4.70
N ALA A 36 11.35 -1.42 -4.92
CA ALA A 36 12.48 -1.80 -5.74
C ALA A 36 13.44 -2.71 -4.98
N ALA A 37 13.74 -3.88 -5.56
CA ALA A 37 14.83 -4.76 -5.13
C ALA A 37 16.20 -4.11 -5.42
N ASN A 38 16.58 -3.14 -4.59
CA ASN A 38 17.85 -2.43 -4.77
C ASN A 38 19.05 -3.23 -4.23
N GLN A 39 20.21 -2.99 -4.82
CA GLN A 39 21.47 -3.66 -4.46
C GLN A 39 21.93 -3.38 -3.01
N LYS A 40 21.38 -2.35 -2.37
CA LYS A 40 21.73 -1.97 -0.99
C LYS A 40 20.90 -2.75 0.05
N GLY A 41 19.87 -3.49 -0.37
CA GLY A 41 18.99 -4.25 0.51
C GLY A 41 18.22 -3.39 1.52
N LYS A 42 18.02 -2.10 1.23
CA LYS A 42 17.38 -1.15 2.16
C LYS A 42 16.18 -0.48 1.52
N LEU A 43 15.06 -0.51 2.23
CA LEU A 43 13.88 0.26 1.84
C LEU A 43 14.11 1.76 2.06
N SER A 44 13.67 2.57 1.10
CA SER A 44 13.52 4.01 1.25
C SER A 44 12.51 4.33 2.34
N THR A 45 12.56 5.55 2.86
CA THR A 45 11.58 6.02 3.87
C THR A 45 10.14 5.91 3.35
N LYS A 46 9.92 6.16 2.05
CA LYS A 46 8.62 6.03 1.41
C LYS A 46 8.14 4.57 1.42
N GLU A 47 8.94 3.63 0.91
CA GLU A 47 8.60 2.21 0.87
C GLU A 47 8.34 1.65 2.29
N LYS A 48 9.16 2.05 3.28
CA LYS A 48 8.93 1.69 4.68
C LYS A 48 7.58 2.17 5.19
N ASN A 49 7.24 3.43 4.95
CA ASN A 49 5.97 3.99 5.38
C ASN A 49 4.79 3.33 4.66
N ASP A 50 4.97 2.88 3.42
CA ASP A 50 3.94 2.16 2.68
C ASP A 50 3.62 0.78 3.28
N ILE A 51 4.62 0.06 3.80
CA ILE A 51 4.42 -1.28 4.36
C ILE A 51 4.24 -1.32 5.88
N LEU A 52 4.48 -0.21 6.59
CA LEU A 52 4.44 -0.19 8.05
C LEU A 52 3.04 -0.62 8.56
N PRO A 53 2.93 -1.62 9.44
CA PRO A 53 1.62 -2.10 9.92
C PRO A 53 0.78 -0.99 10.55
N ASP A 54 1.42 -0.04 11.24
CA ASP A 54 0.73 1.07 11.88
C ASP A 54 -0.01 1.98 10.88
N HIS A 55 0.47 2.07 9.65
CA HIS A 55 -0.14 2.86 8.58
C HIS A 55 -1.21 2.12 7.80
N ASN A 56 -1.42 0.82 8.07
CA ASN A 56 -2.30 -0.05 7.30
C ASN A 56 -3.35 -0.76 8.18
N LYS A 57 -3.69 -0.17 9.33
CA LYS A 57 -4.66 -0.75 10.28
C LYS A 57 -6.03 -0.94 9.63
N GLY A 58 -6.63 -2.13 9.83
CA GLY A 58 -7.96 -2.45 9.29
C GLY A 58 -8.00 -2.64 7.77
N MET A 59 -6.84 -2.79 7.12
CA MET A 59 -6.70 -3.08 5.70
C MET A 59 -5.82 -4.32 5.50
N TYR A 60 -6.16 -5.14 4.50
CA TYR A 60 -5.27 -6.19 4.02
C TYR A 60 -4.39 -5.63 2.91
N VAL A 61 -3.13 -5.33 3.24
CA VAL A 61 -2.20 -4.66 2.34
C VAL A 61 -1.13 -5.62 1.83
N ILE A 62 -0.95 -5.68 0.52
CA ILE A 62 -0.03 -6.57 -0.17
C ILE A 62 1.10 -5.74 -0.81
N PRO A 63 2.37 -5.96 -0.41
CA PRO A 63 3.51 -5.33 -1.06
C PRO A 63 3.67 -5.76 -2.53
N GLN A 64 3.94 -4.79 -3.42
CA GLN A 64 4.30 -5.03 -4.83
C GLN A 64 5.83 -5.01 -4.99
N MET A 65 6.41 -5.99 -5.70
CA MET A 65 7.86 -6.15 -5.90
C MET A 65 8.20 -6.47 -7.35
#